data_AF-A0A2G8YB91-F1
#
_entry.id   AF-A0A2G8YB91-F1
#
_cell.length_a   1.000
_cell.length_b   1.000
_cell.length_c   1.000
_cell.angle_alpha   90.00
_cell.angle_beta   90.00
_cell.angle_gamma   90.00
#
_symmetry.space_group_name_H-M   'P 1'
#
loop_
_entity.id
_entity.type
_entity.pdbx_description
1 polymer ?
#
loop_
_entity_poly.entity_id
_entity_poly.type
_entity_poly.pdbx_seq_one_letter_code
_entity_poly.pdbx_strand_id
1 'polypeptide(L)'
;MTVATLFPKEEGVGFSLTTQSHGECKVRVDLPSSISQADWERIFSSRMFQDWLSVYATADRLRLLRVALESSQHCKSSGEEKLTSVAMLVEAADKEGEVFSGPVYLRPQRRAVLVLLRNTETRTDMCLFVKKPNLSVGLADTLELPEGEFEAETGRFVGPAAEEVERQLEATIYEKNLVNLTQVTFGGGGLALGGDLSFASLSHDGKANNASQEKSPHVAVGLSGGERVELYLYRANVSPETMAGIEARVGRLRRRGKQTPEVTTHKPGQSGVQL
;
A
#
# COMPACT_ATOMS: atom_id res chain seq x y z
N MET A 1 17.46 -6.59 15.14
CA MET A 1 17.14 -7.84 15.86
C MET A 1 16.45 -8.77 14.89
N THR A 2 16.83 -10.04 14.86
CA THR A 2 16.12 -11.05 14.08
C THR A 2 14.76 -11.28 14.72
N VAL A 3 13.68 -10.98 13.99
CA VAL A 3 12.31 -11.04 14.52
C VAL A 3 11.80 -12.47 14.59
N ALA A 4 12.21 -13.33 13.66
CA ALA A 4 11.83 -14.73 13.63
C ALA A 4 12.96 -15.62 13.12
N THR A 5 12.98 -16.87 13.56
CA THR A 5 13.98 -17.89 13.20
C THR A 5 13.27 -19.16 12.77
N LEU A 6 13.65 -19.75 11.63
CA LEU A 6 13.12 -21.04 11.20
C LEU A 6 13.44 -22.13 12.23
N PHE A 7 12.52 -23.08 12.37
CA PHE A 7 12.78 -24.27 13.17
C PHE A 7 13.96 -25.09 12.62
N PRO A 8 14.72 -25.77 13.50
CA PRO A 8 15.60 -26.85 13.07
C PRO A 8 14.81 -27.89 12.28
N LYS A 9 15.43 -28.53 11.26
CA LYS A 9 14.76 -29.51 10.39
C LYS A 9 14.07 -30.65 11.16
N GLU A 10 14.56 -30.96 12.36
CA GLU A 10 14.07 -32.03 13.23
C GLU A 10 12.76 -31.67 13.96
N GLU A 11 12.47 -30.37 14.13
CA GLU A 11 11.26 -29.88 14.80
C GLU A 11 10.06 -29.70 13.84
N GLY A 12 10.24 -30.05 12.56
CA GLY A 12 9.23 -29.92 11.51
C GLY A 12 9.25 -28.55 10.83
N VAL A 13 8.14 -28.22 10.15
CA VAL A 13 8.03 -26.95 9.41
C VAL A 13 7.40 -25.88 10.30
N GLY A 14 8.15 -24.82 10.56
CA GLY A 14 7.67 -23.67 11.32
C GLY A 14 8.79 -22.69 11.64
N PHE A 15 8.47 -21.75 12.54
CA PHE A 15 9.41 -20.73 12.98
C PHE A 15 9.10 -20.27 14.40
N SER A 16 10.14 -19.82 15.11
CA SER A 16 10.02 -19.06 16.35
C SER A 16 9.88 -17.57 16.02
N LEU A 17 8.89 -16.90 16.60
CA LEU A 17 8.66 -15.46 16.51
C LEU A 17 8.93 -14.82 17.87
N THR A 18 9.86 -13.88 17.94
CA THR A 18 10.12 -13.11 19.16
C THR A 18 9.23 -11.88 19.19
N THR A 19 8.31 -11.84 20.15
CA THR A 19 7.37 -10.73 20.36
C THR A 19 7.76 -9.91 21.58
N GLN A 20 7.40 -8.63 21.60
CA GLN A 20 7.68 -7.76 22.75
C GLN A 20 6.94 -8.20 24.02
N SER A 21 5.73 -8.74 23.89
CA SER A 21 4.84 -9.01 25.01
C SER A 21 4.69 -10.47 25.39
N HIS A 22 4.81 -11.39 24.43
CA HIS A 22 4.67 -12.84 24.67
C HIS A 22 6.02 -13.58 24.69
N GLY A 23 7.14 -12.88 24.46
CA GLY A 23 8.44 -13.51 24.29
C GLY A 23 8.52 -14.35 23.02
N GLU A 24 9.27 -15.45 23.07
CA GLU A 24 9.43 -16.37 21.94
C GLU A 24 8.20 -17.27 21.78
N CYS A 25 7.57 -17.21 20.61
CA CYS A 25 6.38 -17.99 20.25
C CYS A 25 6.72 -18.97 19.12
N LYS A 26 6.51 -20.26 19.34
CA LYS A 26 6.65 -21.28 18.28
C LYS A 26 5.39 -21.31 17.41
N VAL A 27 5.56 -21.07 16.12
CA VAL A 27 4.49 -21.04 15.12
C VAL A 27 4.65 -22.22 14.17
N ARG A 28 3.63 -23.07 14.11
CA ARG A 28 3.59 -24.19 13.18
C ARG A 28 3.20 -23.71 11.78
N VAL A 29 3.87 -24.24 10.76
CA VAL A 29 3.54 -23.97 9.36
C VAL A 29 3.10 -25.25 8.68
N ASP A 30 1.91 -25.25 8.09
CA ASP A 30 1.47 -26.34 7.23
C ASP A 30 1.68 -25.98 5.77
N LEU A 31 2.38 -26.86 5.06
CA LEU A 31 2.69 -26.71 3.65
C LEU A 31 1.75 -27.59 2.81
N PRO A 32 1.14 -27.07 1.74
CA PRO A 32 0.45 -27.88 0.76
C PRO A 32 1.49 -28.64 -0.08
N SER A 33 1.07 -29.74 -0.71
CA SER A 33 1.94 -30.56 -1.57
C SER A 33 2.58 -29.78 -2.74
N SER A 34 2.00 -28.64 -3.11
CA SER A 34 2.48 -27.75 -4.17
C SER A 34 3.62 -26.82 -3.76
N ILE A 35 3.94 -26.70 -2.46
CA ILE A 35 4.99 -25.81 -1.96
C ILE A 35 6.09 -26.66 -1.33
N SER A 36 7.30 -26.59 -1.90
CA SER A 36 8.44 -27.31 -1.37
C SER A 36 9.02 -26.65 -0.11
N GLN A 37 9.84 -27.37 0.65
CA GLN A 37 10.57 -26.80 1.78
C GLN A 37 11.50 -25.64 1.35
N ALA A 38 12.12 -25.75 0.17
CA ALA A 38 12.96 -24.68 -0.37
C ALA A 38 12.13 -23.44 -0.70
N ASP A 39 10.92 -23.60 -1.24
CA ASP A 39 10.01 -22.48 -1.49
C ASP A 39 9.54 -21.84 -0.19
N TRP A 40 9.28 -22.64 0.85
CA TRP A 40 8.99 -22.13 2.18
C TRP A 40 10.16 -21.28 2.74
N GLU A 41 11.40 -21.75 2.65
CA GLU A 41 12.58 -20.99 3.09
C GLU A 41 12.72 -19.66 2.35
N ARG A 42 12.41 -19.63 1.04
CA ARG A 42 12.35 -18.40 0.24
C ARG A 42 11.22 -17.48 0.68
N ILE A 43 10.01 -18.01 0.92
CA ILE A 43 8.85 -17.24 1.41
C ILE A 43 9.17 -16.64 2.77
N PHE A 44 9.70 -17.44 3.70
CA PHE A 44 10.10 -17.01 5.03
C PHE A 44 11.13 -15.89 4.95
N SER A 45 12.15 -16.03 4.10
CA SER A 45 13.20 -15.03 3.93
C SER A 45 12.75 -13.81 3.11
N SER A 46 11.55 -13.84 2.53
CA SER A 46 11.05 -12.74 1.71
C SER A 46 10.69 -11.53 2.56
N ARG A 47 10.94 -10.34 2.01
CA ARG A 47 10.59 -9.07 2.66
C ARG A 47 9.11 -8.99 3.02
N MET A 48 8.20 -9.45 2.14
CA MET A 48 6.75 -9.36 2.43
C MET A 48 6.36 -10.17 3.67
N PHE A 49 6.97 -11.34 3.87
CA PHE A 49 6.68 -12.21 5.00
C PHE A 49 7.29 -11.64 6.27
N GLN A 50 8.54 -11.15 6.19
CA GLN A 50 9.21 -10.50 7.33
C GLN A 50 8.50 -9.21 7.77
N ASP A 51 8.05 -8.38 6.83
CA ASP A 51 7.29 -7.17 7.11
C ASP A 51 5.95 -7.53 7.79
N TRP A 52 5.27 -8.59 7.33
CA TRP A 52 4.07 -9.10 7.98
C TRP A 52 4.33 -9.62 9.41
N LEU A 53 5.40 -10.38 9.62
CA LEU A 53 5.80 -10.87 10.95
C LEU A 53 6.14 -9.71 11.90
N SER A 54 6.75 -8.64 11.39
CA SER A 54 7.11 -7.48 12.21
C SER A 54 5.89 -6.83 12.88
N VAL A 55 4.73 -6.88 12.20
CA VAL A 55 3.45 -6.40 12.77
C VAL A 55 3.08 -7.25 13.97
N TYR A 56 3.15 -8.58 13.89
CA TYR A 56 2.85 -9.46 15.04
C TYR A 56 3.90 -9.38 16.15
N ALA A 57 5.16 -9.17 15.80
CA ALA A 57 6.24 -9.02 16.78
C ALA A 57 6.10 -7.76 17.63
N THR A 58 5.54 -6.69 17.05
CA THR A 58 5.36 -5.39 17.71
C THR A 58 3.94 -5.17 18.23
N ALA A 59 2.93 -5.80 17.63
CA ALA A 59 1.54 -5.67 18.05
C ALA A 59 1.27 -6.56 19.27
N ASP A 60 1.08 -5.92 20.42
CA ASP A 60 0.71 -6.57 21.68
C ASP A 60 -0.78 -6.96 21.75
N ARG A 61 -1.32 -7.50 20.65
CA ARG A 61 -2.75 -7.84 20.55
C ARG A 61 -3.00 -9.31 20.26
N LEU A 62 -2.19 -9.92 19.41
CA LEU A 62 -2.43 -11.28 18.92
C LEU A 62 -1.14 -12.08 18.96
N ARG A 63 -1.21 -13.27 19.54
CA ARG A 63 -0.17 -14.30 19.49
C ARG A 63 -0.43 -15.23 18.33
N LEU A 64 0.49 -15.26 17.38
CA LEU A 64 0.42 -16.17 16.22
C LEU A 64 0.54 -17.63 16.69
N LEU A 65 -0.36 -18.51 16.23
CA LEU A 65 -0.38 -19.93 16.59
C LEU A 65 0.05 -20.81 15.42
N ARG A 66 -0.54 -20.57 14.25
CA ARG A 66 -0.40 -21.43 13.07
C ARG A 66 -0.56 -20.63 11.79
N VAL A 67 0.19 -21.04 10.77
CA VAL A 67 0.07 -20.56 9.40
C VAL A 67 -0.07 -21.75 8.47
N ALA A 68 -1.12 -21.83 7.67
CA ALA A 68 -1.25 -22.82 6.61
C ALA A 68 -1.09 -22.12 5.27
N LEU A 69 -0.04 -22.45 4.51
CA LEU A 69 0.13 -21.89 3.17
C LEU A 69 -0.90 -22.53 2.23
N GLU A 70 -1.48 -21.71 1.35
CA GLU A 70 -2.42 -22.19 0.34
C GLU A 70 -1.78 -22.14 -1.05
N SER A 71 -1.13 -21.04 -1.39
CA SER A 71 -0.42 -20.88 -2.66
C SER A 71 0.65 -19.80 -2.60
N SER A 72 1.63 -19.91 -3.50
CA SER A 72 2.61 -18.88 -3.79
C SER A 72 2.66 -18.63 -5.30
N GLN A 73 2.83 -17.38 -5.70
CA GLN A 73 2.99 -17.00 -7.09
C GLN A 73 4.35 -16.35 -7.28
N HIS A 74 5.00 -16.70 -8.38
CA HIS A 74 6.29 -16.17 -8.77
C HIS A 74 6.19 -15.62 -10.19
N CYS A 75 6.86 -14.50 -10.44
CA CYS A 75 7.03 -13.95 -11.77
C CYS A 75 8.49 -14.03 -12.17
N LYS A 76 8.74 -14.54 -13.38
CA LYS A 76 10.06 -14.51 -13.99
C LYS A 76 10.18 -13.22 -14.79
N SER A 77 10.90 -12.25 -14.23
CA SER A 77 11.28 -11.04 -14.93
C SER A 77 12.80 -10.98 -14.96
N SER A 78 13.38 -10.63 -16.11
CA SER A 78 14.83 -10.37 -16.26
C SER A 78 15.76 -11.51 -15.77
N GLY A 79 15.32 -12.77 -15.84
CA GLY A 79 16.13 -13.94 -15.46
C GLY A 79 16.09 -14.30 -13.97
N GLU A 80 15.46 -13.48 -13.14
CA GLU A 80 15.26 -13.76 -11.71
C GLU A 80 13.80 -14.15 -11.42
N GLU A 81 13.62 -15.13 -10.54
CA GLU A 81 12.31 -15.57 -10.07
C GLU A 81 11.94 -14.76 -8.82
N LYS A 82 11.02 -13.79 -8.97
CA LYS A 82 10.57 -12.93 -7.87
C LYS A 82 9.23 -13.42 -7.34
N LEU A 83 9.14 -13.65 -6.03
CA LEU A 83 7.88 -13.96 -5.34
C LEU A 83 6.93 -12.74 -5.40
N THR A 84 5.75 -12.90 -6.00
CA THR A 84 4.79 -11.83 -6.24
C THR A 84 3.56 -11.88 -5.33
N SER A 85 3.19 -13.05 -4.81
CA SER A 85 2.15 -13.15 -3.79
C SER A 85 2.20 -14.44 -3.00
N VAL A 86 1.71 -14.42 -1.77
CA VAL A 86 1.48 -15.60 -0.93
C VAL A 86 0.06 -15.54 -0.38
N ALA A 87 -0.70 -16.62 -0.53
CA ALA A 87 -1.98 -16.82 0.11
C ALA A 87 -1.82 -17.84 1.25
N MET A 88 -2.36 -17.53 2.42
CA MET A 88 -2.25 -18.38 3.60
C MET A 88 -3.46 -18.22 4.52
N LEU A 89 -3.81 -19.26 5.26
CA LEU A 89 -4.73 -19.20 6.38
C LEU A 89 -3.92 -19.00 7.67
N VAL A 90 -4.32 -18.04 8.48
CA VAL A 90 -3.63 -17.69 9.73
C VAL A 90 -4.54 -17.96 10.91
N GLU A 91 -3.99 -18.53 11.97
CA GLU A 91 -4.63 -18.65 13.28
C GLU A 91 -3.79 -17.90 14.33
N ALA A 92 -4.46 -17.03 15.10
CA ALA A 92 -3.85 -16.29 16.19
C ALA A 92 -4.80 -16.22 17.39
N ALA A 93 -4.27 -16.10 18.60
CA ALA A 93 -5.07 -15.90 19.81
C ALA A 93 -4.82 -14.53 20.43
N ASP A 94 -5.84 -13.93 21.03
CA ASP A 94 -5.66 -12.74 21.88
C ASP A 94 -5.13 -13.10 23.28
N LYS A 95 -5.13 -12.12 24.19
CA LYS A 95 -4.64 -12.30 25.56
C LYS A 95 -5.62 -13.11 26.41
N GLU A 96 -6.89 -13.07 26.07
CA GLU A 96 -7.99 -13.80 26.69
C GLU A 96 -8.03 -15.27 26.24
N GLY A 97 -7.30 -15.61 25.18
CA GLY A 97 -7.19 -16.95 24.61
C GLY A 97 -8.23 -17.25 23.54
N GLU A 98 -8.99 -16.24 23.09
CA GLU A 98 -9.92 -16.37 21.98
C GLU A 98 -9.14 -16.52 20.67
N VAL A 99 -9.51 -17.52 19.86
CA VAL A 99 -8.78 -17.88 18.64
C VAL A 99 -9.48 -17.30 17.42
N PHE A 100 -8.75 -16.47 16.68
CA PHE A 100 -9.15 -15.89 15.42
C PHE A 100 -8.50 -16.65 14.28
N SER A 101 -9.27 -16.91 13.22
CA SER A 101 -8.76 -17.52 11.99
C SER A 101 -9.25 -16.75 10.77
N GLY A 102 -8.38 -16.59 9.78
CA GLY A 102 -8.74 -15.91 8.54
C GLY A 102 -7.67 -15.99 7.45
N PRO A 103 -8.08 -15.78 6.19
CA PRO A 103 -7.15 -15.74 5.07
C PRO A 103 -6.31 -14.47 5.11
N VAL A 104 -5.05 -14.59 4.70
CA VAL A 104 -4.09 -13.50 4.55
C VAL A 104 -3.46 -13.61 3.17
N TYR A 105 -3.52 -12.51 2.42
CA TYR A 105 -2.90 -12.38 1.11
C TYR A 105 -1.74 -11.39 1.23
N LEU A 106 -0.51 -11.90 1.12
CA LEU A 106 0.68 -11.07 1.09
C LEU A 106 1.02 -10.72 -0.35
N ARG A 107 1.29 -9.43 -0.58
CA ARG A 107 1.81 -8.89 -1.84
C ARG A 107 2.96 -7.93 -1.54
N PRO A 108 3.92 -7.75 -2.46
CA PRO A 108 4.93 -6.72 -2.37
C PRO A 108 4.30 -5.35 -2.08
N GLN A 109 4.89 -4.63 -1.14
CA GLN A 109 4.48 -3.27 -0.81
C GLN A 109 4.80 -2.35 -1.98
N ARG A 110 3.74 -1.75 -2.54
CA ARG A 110 3.86 -0.79 -3.65
C ARG A 110 3.92 0.61 -3.08
N ARG A 111 4.63 1.52 -3.75
CA ARG A 111 4.61 2.95 -3.42
C ARG A 111 4.04 3.73 -4.60
N ALA A 112 3.06 4.56 -4.33
CA ALA A 112 2.56 5.57 -5.25
C ALA A 112 3.20 6.91 -4.92
N VAL A 113 3.62 7.68 -5.93
CA VAL A 113 4.21 9.01 -5.74
C VAL A 113 3.29 10.07 -6.33
N LEU A 114 2.72 10.91 -5.49
CA LEU A 114 2.07 12.14 -5.89
C LEU A 114 3.15 13.19 -6.20
N VAL A 115 3.34 13.50 -7.48
CA VAL A 115 4.27 14.55 -7.92
C VAL A 115 3.51 15.86 -8.04
N LEU A 116 3.87 16.85 -7.22
CA LEU A 116 3.32 18.20 -7.23
C LEU A 116 4.40 19.21 -7.65
N LEU A 117 4.21 19.81 -8.81
CA LEU A 117 5.08 20.85 -9.35
C LEU A 117 4.42 22.22 -9.17
N ARG A 118 5.13 23.16 -8.53
CA ARG A 118 4.66 24.51 -8.35
C ARG A 118 5.41 25.48 -9.24
N ASN A 119 4.68 26.26 -10.02
CA ASN A 119 5.25 27.35 -10.80
C ASN A 119 5.76 28.44 -9.84
N THR A 120 7.02 28.83 -9.96
CA THR A 120 7.65 29.84 -9.08
C THR A 120 7.04 31.23 -9.23
N GLU A 121 6.53 31.57 -10.41
CA GLU A 121 6.00 32.89 -10.72
C GLU A 121 4.47 32.96 -10.55
N THR A 122 3.74 32.12 -11.30
CA THR A 122 2.27 32.15 -11.31
C THR A 122 1.66 31.49 -10.07
N ARG A 123 2.49 30.78 -9.29
CA ARG A 123 2.08 29.98 -8.12
C ARG A 123 1.08 28.87 -8.44
N THR A 124 0.88 28.54 -9.70
CA THR A 124 -0.01 27.44 -10.13
C THR A 124 0.63 26.10 -9.84
N ASP A 125 -0.16 25.18 -9.29
CA ASP A 125 0.24 23.81 -9.02
C ASP A 125 -0.18 22.87 -10.17
N MET A 126 0.67 21.89 -10.46
CA MET A 126 0.44 20.82 -11.42
C MET A 126 0.73 19.47 -10.77
N CYS A 127 -0.17 18.52 -10.99
CA CYS A 127 0.05 17.12 -10.62
C CYS A 127 0.37 16.29 -11.85
N LEU A 128 1.30 15.35 -11.71
CA LEU A 128 1.62 14.38 -12.77
C LEU A 128 0.92 13.06 -12.50
N PHE A 129 0.40 12.48 -13.58
CA PHE A 129 -0.21 11.16 -13.63
C PHE A 129 0.40 10.37 -14.78
N VAL A 130 0.45 9.05 -14.63
CA VAL A 130 0.85 8.12 -15.70
C VAL A 130 -0.40 7.51 -16.32
N LYS A 131 -0.37 7.37 -17.65
CA LYS A 131 -1.41 6.71 -18.41
C LYS A 131 -1.09 5.22 -18.46
N LYS A 132 -1.98 4.36 -17.96
CA LYS A 132 -1.78 2.91 -17.93
C LYS A 132 -2.99 2.19 -18.53
N PRO A 133 -2.79 1.10 -19.27
CA PRO A 133 -3.89 0.25 -19.71
C PRO A 133 -4.48 -0.44 -18.49
N ASN A 134 -5.78 -0.27 -18.27
CA ASN A 134 -6.47 -0.93 -17.17
C ASN A 134 -7.23 -2.16 -17.67
N LEU A 135 -6.68 -3.34 -17.37
CA LEU A 135 -7.25 -4.62 -17.75
C LEU A 135 -8.62 -4.88 -17.12
N SER A 136 -8.89 -4.33 -15.92
CA SER A 136 -10.17 -4.54 -15.22
C SER A 136 -11.36 -3.87 -15.91
N VAL A 137 -11.10 -2.86 -16.74
CA VAL A 137 -12.12 -2.12 -17.50
C VAL A 137 -11.96 -2.32 -19.01
N GLY A 138 -11.38 -3.45 -19.43
CA GLY A 138 -11.28 -3.83 -20.83
C GLY A 138 -10.24 -3.05 -21.63
N LEU A 139 -9.05 -2.83 -21.05
CA LEU A 139 -7.91 -2.11 -21.66
C LEU A 139 -8.17 -0.62 -21.93
N ALA A 140 -9.18 -0.02 -21.31
CA ALA A 140 -9.30 1.43 -21.31
C ALA A 140 -8.13 2.04 -20.54
N ASP A 141 -7.58 3.13 -21.08
CA ASP A 141 -6.50 3.83 -20.41
C ASP A 141 -7.02 4.62 -19.19
N THR A 142 -6.40 4.41 -18.04
CA THR A 142 -6.66 5.17 -16.81
C THR A 142 -5.49 6.11 -16.51
N LEU A 143 -5.80 7.24 -15.87
CA LEU A 143 -4.79 8.12 -15.29
C LEU A 143 -4.60 7.72 -13.83
N GLU A 144 -3.39 7.28 -13.51
CA GLU A 144 -3.03 6.77 -12.19
C GLU A 144 -1.80 7.49 -11.67
N LEU A 145 -1.56 7.38 -10.37
CA LEU A 145 -0.29 7.83 -9.82
C LEU A 145 0.83 6.92 -10.32
N PRO A 146 2.04 7.46 -10.53
CA PRO A 146 3.21 6.62 -10.77
C PRO A 146 3.44 5.72 -9.56
N GLU A 147 3.60 4.42 -9.82
CA GLU A 147 3.74 3.39 -8.81
C GLU A 147 5.01 2.58 -9.04
N GLY A 148 5.76 2.30 -7.98
CA GLY A 148 7.03 1.59 -8.03
C GLY A 148 7.50 1.12 -6.66
N GLU A 149 8.79 0.78 -6.59
CA GLU A 149 9.49 0.38 -5.38
C GLU A 149 10.64 1.35 -5.09
N PHE A 150 11.13 1.41 -3.85
CA PHE A 150 12.39 2.06 -3.54
C PHE A 150 13.48 0.99 -3.40
N GLU A 151 14.59 1.18 -4.10
CA GLU A 151 15.77 0.34 -3.97
C GLU A 151 16.33 0.46 -2.55
N ALA A 152 16.55 -0.66 -1.87
CA ALA A 152 16.91 -0.66 -0.45
C ALA A 152 18.27 -0.01 -0.16
N GLU A 153 19.23 -0.10 -1.09
CA GLU A 153 20.58 0.41 -0.90
C GLU A 153 20.68 1.91 -1.19
N THR A 154 20.08 2.36 -2.28
CA THR A 154 20.23 3.75 -2.77
C THR A 154 19.07 4.64 -2.35
N GLY A 155 17.91 4.06 -2.00
CA GLY A 155 16.65 4.77 -1.81
C GLY A 155 16.09 5.39 -3.08
N ARG A 156 16.59 5.00 -4.27
CA ARG A 156 16.08 5.49 -5.56
C ARG A 156 14.72 4.86 -5.86
N PHE A 157 13.80 5.67 -6.39
CA PHE A 157 12.53 5.17 -6.91
C PHE A 157 12.79 4.40 -8.21
N VAL A 158 12.38 3.14 -8.27
CA VAL A 158 12.65 2.24 -9.40
C VAL A 158 11.38 1.56 -9.92
N GLY A 159 11.48 1.10 -11.17
CA GLY A 159 10.41 0.44 -11.91
C GLY A 159 9.85 1.29 -13.06
N PRO A 160 8.94 0.73 -13.86
CA PRO A 160 8.51 1.36 -15.11
C PRO A 160 7.92 2.76 -14.96
N ALA A 161 7.15 2.99 -13.89
CA ALA A 161 6.59 4.32 -13.63
C ALA A 161 7.64 5.30 -13.10
N ALA A 162 8.65 4.82 -12.38
CA ALA A 162 9.76 5.66 -11.92
C ALA A 162 10.59 6.13 -13.12
N GLU A 163 10.96 5.21 -14.02
CA GLU A 163 11.67 5.52 -15.25
C GLU A 163 10.92 6.54 -16.10
N GLU A 164 9.60 6.40 -16.23
CA GLU A 164 8.77 7.36 -16.96
C GLU A 164 8.72 8.72 -16.27
N VAL A 165 8.60 8.77 -14.94
CA VAL A 165 8.63 10.04 -14.19
C VAL A 165 10.00 10.71 -14.31
N GLU A 166 11.09 9.97 -14.15
CA GLU A 166 12.45 10.50 -14.29
C GLU A 166 12.71 11.01 -15.71
N ARG A 167 12.24 10.29 -16.73
CA ARG A 167 12.34 10.71 -18.14
C ARG A 167 11.60 12.02 -18.40
N GLN A 168 10.45 12.21 -17.76
CA GLN A 168 9.61 13.41 -17.96
C GLN A 168 10.03 14.60 -17.10
N LEU A 169 10.62 14.35 -15.93
CA LEU A 169 11.10 15.38 -15.02
C LEU A 169 12.58 15.73 -15.19
N GLU A 170 13.33 14.89 -15.91
CA GLU A 170 14.79 14.95 -16.00
C GLU A 170 15.44 14.96 -14.60
N ALA A 171 14.79 14.31 -13.63
CA ALA A 171 15.19 14.33 -12.22
C ALA A 171 14.97 12.95 -11.59
N THR A 172 16.02 12.43 -10.95
CA THR A 172 15.97 11.19 -10.16
C THR A 172 15.23 11.43 -8.85
N ILE A 173 14.28 10.54 -8.53
CA ILE A 173 13.51 10.60 -7.28
C ILE A 173 14.13 9.68 -6.25
N TYR A 174 14.43 10.23 -5.08
CA TYR A 174 14.93 9.49 -3.92
C TYR A 174 13.93 9.57 -2.78
N GLU A 175 13.77 8.49 -2.03
CA GLU A 175 12.84 8.38 -0.89
C GLU A 175 13.06 9.50 0.13
N LYS A 176 14.32 9.84 0.43
CA LYS A 176 14.70 10.91 1.37
C LYS A 176 14.17 12.30 0.99
N ASN A 177 13.80 12.51 -0.28
CA ASN A 177 13.28 13.77 -0.79
C ASN A 177 11.74 13.81 -0.79
N LEU A 178 11.10 12.75 -0.26
CA LEU A 178 9.65 12.58 -0.29
C LEU A 178 9.07 12.67 1.12
N VAL A 179 7.80 13.06 1.18
CA VAL A 179 6.99 12.98 2.39
C VAL A 179 6.10 11.75 2.30
N ASN A 180 6.23 10.80 3.23
CA ASN A 180 5.32 9.66 3.32
C ASN A 180 3.97 10.13 3.90
N LEU A 181 2.99 10.35 3.03
CA LEU A 181 1.66 10.82 3.41
C LEU A 181 0.87 9.76 4.18
N THR A 182 1.10 8.47 3.91
CA THR A 182 0.49 7.38 4.69
C THR A 182 0.96 7.47 6.15
N GLN A 183 2.26 7.64 6.38
CA GLN A 183 2.81 7.80 7.72
C GLN A 183 2.29 9.05 8.42
N VAL A 184 2.20 10.19 7.71
CA VAL A 184 1.64 11.44 8.28
C VAL A 184 0.18 11.25 8.68
N THR A 185 -0.62 10.57 7.85
CA THR A 185 -2.06 10.39 8.10
C THR A 185 -2.32 9.43 9.25
N PHE A 186 -1.50 8.38 9.37
CA PHE A 186 -1.77 7.27 10.28
C PHE A 186 -0.72 7.04 11.38
N GLY A 187 0.21 7.98 11.58
CA GLY A 187 1.07 7.99 12.77
C GLY A 187 2.02 6.80 12.92
N GLY A 188 2.57 6.27 11.81
CA GLY A 188 3.58 5.20 11.86
C GLY A 188 3.07 3.78 11.67
N GLY A 189 1.90 3.57 11.06
CA GLY A 189 1.49 2.22 10.67
C GLY A 189 0.04 1.99 10.25
N GLY A 190 -0.83 3.01 10.20
CA GLY A 190 -2.17 2.77 9.65
C GLY A 190 -2.14 2.60 8.14
N LEU A 191 -2.74 1.49 7.73
CA LEU A 191 -2.85 1.00 6.38
C LEU A 191 -4.13 1.59 5.77
N ALA A 192 -4.03 2.20 4.60
CA ALA A 192 -5.20 2.36 3.75
C ALA A 192 -5.50 0.99 3.12
N LEU A 193 -6.35 0.19 3.76
CA LEU A 193 -6.89 -1.02 3.14
C LEU A 193 -7.86 -0.56 2.06
N GLY A 194 -7.52 -0.80 0.79
CA GLY A 194 -8.40 -0.53 -0.35
C GLY A 194 -9.69 -1.37 -0.24
N GLY A 195 -10.72 -0.78 0.34
CA GLY A 195 -12.08 -1.27 0.46
C GLY A 195 -12.95 -0.10 0.89
N ASP A 196 -14.18 -0.03 0.38
CA ASP A 196 -15.09 1.11 0.51
C ASP A 196 -15.05 1.76 1.90
N LEU A 197 -14.82 3.08 1.92
CA LEU A 197 -14.99 3.94 3.09
C LEU A 197 -16.47 3.94 3.53
N SER A 198 -16.95 2.82 4.06
CA SER A 198 -18.11 2.78 4.96
C SER A 198 -17.57 2.87 6.38
N PHE A 199 -17.26 4.10 6.78
CA PHE A 199 -17.13 4.47 8.17
C PHE A 199 -18.53 4.41 8.82
N ALA A 200 -18.98 3.20 9.15
CA ALA A 200 -20.13 2.91 10.02
C ALA A 200 -19.95 1.46 10.49
N SER A 201 -19.84 1.14 11.78
CA SER A 201 -20.59 1.69 12.89
C SER A 201 -19.77 1.70 14.16
N LEU A 202 -19.87 2.81 14.87
CA LEU A 202 -19.64 2.90 16.29
C LEU A 202 -20.52 1.86 17.03
N SER A 203 -19.97 1.30 18.10
CA SER A 203 -20.64 0.71 19.26
C SER A 203 -22.17 0.91 19.33
N HIS A 204 -22.91 -0.19 19.39
CA HIS A 204 -24.12 -0.24 20.21
C HIS A 204 -24.37 -1.63 20.76
N ASP A 205 -24.57 -1.68 22.09
CA ASP A 205 -25.02 -2.82 22.87
C ASP A 205 -26.23 -3.55 22.27
N GLY A 206 -26.24 -4.88 22.40
CA GLY A 206 -27.40 -5.71 22.12
C GLY A 206 -27.19 -7.17 22.48
N LYS A 207 -27.41 -7.54 23.75
CA LYS A 207 -27.62 -8.92 24.19
C LYS A 207 -28.84 -9.55 23.47
N ALA A 208 -28.71 -10.78 22.98
CA ALA A 208 -29.62 -11.91 23.30
C ALA A 208 -29.23 -13.23 22.57
N ASN A 209 -28.90 -14.22 23.39
CA ASN A 209 -29.14 -15.67 23.31
C ASN A 209 -29.46 -16.36 21.96
N ASN A 210 -28.67 -17.39 21.61
CA ASN A 210 -29.15 -18.77 21.71
C ASN A 210 -28.02 -19.81 21.66
N ALA A 211 -28.22 -20.90 22.38
CA ALA A 211 -27.28 -21.98 22.63
C ALA A 211 -27.34 -23.11 21.58
N SER A 212 -26.24 -23.87 21.52
CA SER A 212 -26.10 -25.26 21.04
C SER A 212 -25.59 -25.47 19.62
N GLN A 213 -24.27 -25.37 19.45
CA GLN A 213 -23.50 -26.39 18.71
C GLN A 213 -22.02 -26.30 19.12
N GLU A 214 -21.47 -27.38 19.69
CA GLU A 214 -20.04 -27.56 19.89
C GLU A 214 -19.33 -27.56 18.52
N LYS A 215 -18.88 -26.38 18.13
CA LYS A 215 -17.77 -26.15 17.20
C LYS A 215 -16.85 -25.19 17.93
N SER A 216 -15.56 -25.49 17.96
CA SER A 216 -14.55 -24.57 18.50
C SER A 216 -14.83 -23.14 18.02
N PRO A 217 -14.76 -22.12 18.90
CA PRO A 217 -15.15 -20.77 18.54
C PRO A 217 -14.01 -20.12 17.76
N HIS A 218 -13.81 -20.56 16.52
CA HIS A 218 -13.02 -19.80 15.57
C HIS A 218 -13.90 -18.66 15.09
N VAL A 219 -13.64 -17.45 15.57
CA VAL A 219 -14.25 -16.25 14.99
C VAL A 219 -13.61 -16.04 13.62
N ALA A 220 -14.40 -16.30 12.57
CA ALA A 220 -14.00 -16.03 11.21
C ALA A 220 -13.97 -14.51 11.01
N VAL A 221 -12.77 -13.95 10.95
CA VAL A 221 -12.60 -12.51 10.71
C VAL A 221 -12.55 -12.29 9.20
N GLY A 222 -13.60 -11.66 8.66
CA GLY A 222 -13.57 -11.14 7.29
C GLY A 222 -12.71 -9.89 7.26
N LEU A 223 -11.46 -9.98 6.79
CA LEU A 223 -10.65 -8.81 6.53
C LEU A 223 -10.12 -8.80 5.09
N SER A 224 -10.40 -7.68 4.43
CA SER A 224 -9.92 -7.30 3.11
C SER A 224 -8.41 -7.06 3.16
N GLY A 225 -7.63 -8.07 2.80
CA GLY A 225 -6.21 -7.92 2.43
C GLY A 225 -6.09 -7.14 1.12
N GLY A 226 -6.39 -5.84 1.18
CA GLY A 226 -6.20 -4.91 0.09
C GLY A 226 -4.71 -4.68 -0.17
N GLU A 227 -4.39 -4.26 -1.40
CA GLU A 227 -3.03 -3.89 -1.79
C GLU A 227 -2.43 -2.89 -0.80
N ARG A 228 -1.24 -3.19 -0.27
CA ARG A 228 -0.50 -2.25 0.57
C ARG A 228 0.20 -1.25 -0.35
N VAL A 229 -0.46 -0.11 -0.58
CA VAL A 229 0.12 1.02 -1.31
C VAL A 229 0.41 2.14 -0.33
N GLU A 230 1.68 2.50 -0.19
CA GLU A 230 2.06 3.73 0.50
C GLU A 230 2.01 4.92 -0.46
N LEU A 231 1.51 6.04 0.02
CA LEU A 231 1.45 7.28 -0.73
C LEU A 231 2.58 8.20 -0.29
N TYR A 232 3.43 8.58 -1.23
CA TYR A 232 4.50 9.54 -1.06
C TYR A 232 4.19 10.83 -1.82
N LEU A 233 4.68 11.96 -1.33
CA LEU A 233 4.56 13.26 -1.97
C LEU A 233 5.94 13.77 -2.36
N TYR A 234 6.12 13.99 -3.66
CA TYR A 234 7.24 14.75 -4.21
C TYR A 234 6.78 16.19 -4.49
N ARG A 235 7.51 17.17 -3.97
CA ARG A 235 7.24 18.60 -4.24
C ARG A 235 8.47 19.26 -4.84
N ALA A 236 8.28 19.94 -5.96
CA ALA A 236 9.31 20.78 -6.56
C ALA A 236 8.75 22.13 -6.99
N ASN A 237 9.55 23.17 -6.81
CA ASN A 237 9.32 24.46 -7.44
C ASN A 237 10.04 24.46 -8.79
N VAL A 238 9.34 24.82 -9.85
CA VAL A 238 9.87 24.82 -11.22
C VAL A 238 9.63 26.17 -11.88
N SER A 239 10.54 26.56 -12.78
CA SER A 239 10.38 27.78 -13.57
C SER A 239 9.21 27.64 -14.55
N PRO A 240 8.64 28.74 -15.05
CA PRO A 240 7.62 28.71 -16.09
C PRO A 240 8.07 27.96 -17.35
N GLU A 241 9.33 28.10 -17.75
CA GLU A 241 9.89 27.43 -18.93
C GLU A 241 9.93 25.92 -18.74
N THR A 242 10.43 25.45 -17.59
CA THR A 242 10.44 24.01 -17.26
C THR A 242 9.02 23.47 -17.20
N MET A 243 8.10 24.19 -16.58
CA MET A 243 6.70 23.79 -16.50
C MET A 243 6.07 23.70 -17.90
N ALA A 244 6.29 24.68 -18.77
CA ALA A 244 5.81 24.67 -20.15
C ALA A 244 6.42 23.52 -20.97
N GLY A 245 7.71 23.23 -20.76
CA GLY A 245 8.38 22.08 -21.38
C GLY A 245 7.75 20.74 -20.98
N ILE A 246 7.43 20.56 -19.70
CA ILE A 246 6.72 19.37 -19.20
C ILE A 246 5.31 19.30 -19.82
N GLU A 247 4.56 20.40 -19.85
CA GLU A 247 3.22 20.43 -20.49
C GLU A 247 3.28 20.05 -21.97
N ALA A 248 4.30 20.51 -22.70
CA ALA A 248 4.48 20.22 -24.12
C ALA A 248 4.78 18.72 -24.37
N ARG A 249 5.54 18.07 -23.48
CA ARG A 249 5.91 16.65 -23.62
C ARG A 249 4.79 15.69 -23.20
N VAL A 250 4.10 16.00 -22.12
CA VAL A 250 3.14 15.09 -21.46
C VAL A 250 1.70 15.36 -21.90
N GLY A 251 1.42 16.57 -22.40
CA GLY A 251 0.07 17.05 -22.67
C GLY A 251 -0.64 17.47 -21.38
N ARG A 252 -1.68 18.31 -21.52
CA ARG A 252 -2.42 18.85 -20.38
C ARG A 252 -3.87 18.35 -20.39
N LEU A 253 -4.22 17.53 -19.40
CA LEU A 253 -5.63 17.21 -19.13
C LEU A 253 -6.12 18.03 -17.93
N ARG A 254 -6.79 19.16 -18.20
CA ARG A 254 -7.52 19.90 -17.16
C ARG A 254 -8.91 19.29 -17.01
N ARG A 255 -9.19 18.55 -15.93
CA ARG A 255 -10.57 18.39 -15.48
C ARG A 255 -10.97 19.67 -14.76
N ARG A 256 -11.78 20.50 -15.42
CA ARG A 256 -12.34 21.72 -14.82
C ARG A 256 -13.11 21.34 -13.54
N GLY A 257 -12.58 21.70 -12.37
CA GLY A 257 -13.44 22.06 -11.26
C GLY A 257 -14.26 23.28 -11.67
N LYS A 258 -15.52 23.39 -11.20
CA LYS A 258 -16.43 24.50 -11.51
C LYS A 258 -15.65 25.82 -11.50
N GLN A 259 -15.63 26.51 -12.64
CA GLN A 259 -15.09 27.85 -12.71
C GLN A 259 -15.86 28.69 -11.70
N THR A 260 -15.16 29.25 -10.71
CA THR A 260 -15.70 30.33 -9.89
C THR A 260 -16.13 31.44 -10.85
N PRO A 261 -17.38 31.92 -10.82
CA PRO A 261 -17.83 32.93 -11.75
C PRO A 261 -16.97 34.19 -11.57
N GLU A 262 -16.39 34.66 -12.67
CA GLU A 262 -15.76 35.97 -12.73
C GLU A 262 -16.83 37.02 -12.41
N VAL A 263 -16.63 37.75 -11.32
CA VAL A 263 -17.41 38.95 -11.02
C VAL A 263 -16.98 40.00 -12.03
N THR A 264 -17.74 40.13 -13.12
CA THR A 264 -17.65 41.27 -14.03
C THR A 264 -18.06 42.53 -13.25
N THR A 265 -17.07 43.32 -12.85
CA THR A 265 -17.29 44.68 -12.37
C THR A 265 -17.73 45.53 -13.56
N HIS A 266 -19.05 45.71 -13.69
CA HIS A 266 -19.62 46.73 -14.56
C HIS A 266 -19.08 48.11 -14.14
N LYS A 267 -18.28 48.74 -15.00
CA LYS A 267 -18.03 50.18 -14.93
C LYS A 267 -19.34 50.91 -15.28
N PRO A 268 -19.84 51.84 -14.45
CA PRO A 268 -20.96 52.68 -14.85
C PRO A 268 -20.50 53.65 -15.94
N GLY A 269 -21.15 53.56 -17.10
CA GLY A 269 -20.91 54.41 -18.26
C GLY A 269 -21.28 55.87 -17.97
N GLN A 270 -20.42 56.76 -18.46
CA GLN A 270 -20.72 58.18 -18.64
C GLN A 270 -21.83 58.31 -19.68
N SER A 271 -23.01 58.77 -19.28
CA SER A 271 -24.02 59.31 -20.19
C SER A 271 -23.78 60.80 -20.37
N GLY A 272 -23.31 61.19 -21.56
CA GLY A 272 -23.34 62.57 -22.01
C GLY A 272 -24.78 63.05 -22.20
N VAL A 273 -25.05 64.28 -21.76
CA VAL A 273 -26.30 64.99 -22.02
C VAL A 273 -26.08 65.86 -23.26
N GLN A 274 -26.85 65.59 -24.31
CA GLN A 274 -27.20 66.56 -25.35
C GLN A 274 -28.69 66.87 -25.20
N LEU A 275 -28.99 68.08 -24.75
CA LEU A 275 -29.92 69.06 -25.34
C LEU A 275 -29.86 70.33 -24.50
#